data_AF-A0A382A3R8-F1
#
_entry.id   AF-A0A382A3R8-F1
#
_cell.length_a   1.000
_cell.length_b   1.000
_cell.length_c   1.000
_cell.angle_alpha   90.00
_cell.angle_beta   90.00
_cell.angle_gamma   90.00
#
_symmetry.space_group_name_H-M   'P 1'
#
loop_
_entity.id
_entity.type
_entity.pdbx_description
1 polymer ?
#
loop_
_entity_poly.entity_id
_entity_poly.type
_entity_poly.pdbx_seq_one_letter_code
_entity_poly.pdbx_strand_id
1 'polypeptide(L)' 'MIRFLVIIFSLFLLLVVLGGGSSLFVLWRFGRDLPDYQKLADYRPAVMTRVHAGNGS' A
#
# COMPACT_ATOMS: atom_id res chain seq x y z
N MET A 1 -7.85 -21.78 38.33
CA MET A 1 -8.64 -21.04 37.32
C MET A 1 -7.98 -19.71 36.94
N ILE A 2 -7.62 -18.83 37.88
CA ILE A 2 -7.00 -17.51 37.59
C ILE A 2 -5.70 -17.62 36.78
N ARG A 3 -4.82 -18.59 37.08
CA ARG A 3 -3.58 -18.83 36.31
C ARG A 3 -3.83 -19.06 34.82
N PHE A 4 -4.89 -19.77 34.47
CA PHE A 4 -5.23 -20.07 33.07
C PHE A 4 -5.67 -18.81 32.32
N LEU A 5 -6.46 -17.96 32.99
CA LEU A 5 -6.91 -16.68 32.46
C LEU A 5 -5.72 -15.71 32.26
N VAL A 6 -4.76 -15.69 33.18
CA VAL A 6 -3.53 -14.89 33.05
C VAL A 6 -2.68 -15.34 31.88
N ILE A 7 -2.57 -16.66 31.64
CA ILE A 7 -1.81 -17.20 30.49
C ILE A 7 -2.45 -16.76 29.17
N ILE A 8 -3.77 -16.90 29.03
CA ILE A 8 -4.48 -16.49 27.80
C ILE A 8 -4.36 -14.98 27.59
N PHE A 9 -4.54 -14.18 28.64
CA PHE A 9 -4.42 -12.73 28.56
C PHE A 9 -3.01 -12.30 28.15
N SER A 10 -1.98 -12.91 28.75
CA SER A 10 -0.58 -12.65 28.40
C SER A 10 -0.30 -13.01 26.94
N LEU A 11 -0.77 -14.18 26.48
CA LEU A 11 -0.60 -14.62 25.10
C LEU A 11 -1.29 -13.68 24.11
N PHE A 12 -2.52 -13.24 24.43
CA PHE A 12 -3.24 -12.26 23.62
C PHE A 12 -2.49 -10.93 23.53
N LEU A 13 -1.98 -10.43 24.65
CA LEU A 13 -1.21 -9.19 24.70
C LEU A 13 0.07 -9.31 23.84
N LEU A 14 0.74 -10.46 23.90
CA LEU A 14 1.91 -10.76 23.08
C LEU A 14 1.57 -10.73 21.57
N LEU A 15 0.45 -11.34 21.18
CA LEU A 15 -0.04 -11.32 19.80
C LEU A 15 -0.39 -9.91 19.32
N VAL A 16 -0.98 -9.06 20.17
CA VAL A 16 -1.30 -7.67 19.81
C VAL A 16 -0.03 -6.87 19.58
N VAL A 17 0.98 -7.01 20.45
CA VAL A 17 2.26 -6.31 20.30
C VAL A 17 2.98 -6.77 19.04
N LEU A 18 3.09 -8.07 18.82
CA LEU A 18 3.69 -8.63 17.61
C LEU A 18 2.92 -8.25 16.35
N GLY A 19 1.59 -8.35 16.38
CA GLY A 19 0.72 -8.01 15.26
C GLY A 19 0.80 -6.53 14.90
N GLY A 20 0.62 -5.64 15.88
CA GLY A 20 0.70 -4.20 15.68
C GLY A 20 2.07 -3.74 15.18
N GLY A 21 3.15 -4.24 15.79
CA GLY A 21 4.51 -3.97 15.35
C GLY A 21 4.78 -4.48 13.93
N SER A 22 4.34 -5.70 13.62
CA SER A 22 4.50 -6.31 12.30
C SER A 22 3.73 -5.54 11.23
N SER A 23 2.48 -5.13 11.50
CA SER A 23 1.68 -4.34 10.55
C SER A 23 2.34 -3.00 10.22
N LEU A 24 2.83 -2.27 11.22
CA LEU A 24 3.55 -1.01 10.98
C LEU A 24 4.85 -1.24 10.20
N PHE A 25 5.61 -2.29 10.55
CA PHE A 25 6.84 -2.64 9.84
C PHE A 25 6.58 -2.99 8.38
N VAL A 26 5.55 -3.79 8.09
CA VAL A 26 5.12 -4.14 6.72
C VAL A 26 4.75 -2.88 5.95
N LEU A 27 3.88 -2.03 6.51
CA LEU A 27 3.49 -0.78 5.84
C LEU A 27 4.67 0.13 5.53
N TRP A 28 5.62 0.28 6.46
CA TRP A 28 6.83 1.06 6.24
C TRP A 28 7.76 0.43 5.19
N ARG A 29 7.94 -0.90 5.25
CA ARG A 29 8.84 -1.65 4.37
C ARG A 29 8.39 -1.65 2.93
N PHE A 30 7.09 -1.78 2.69
CA PHE A 30 6.52 -1.74 1.34
C PHE A 30 6.23 -0.30 0.89
N GLY A 31 5.80 0.59 1.79
CA GLY A 31 5.51 1.99 1.47
C GLY A 31 6.73 2.80 1.05
N ARG A 32 7.93 2.46 1.55
CA ARG A 32 9.19 3.15 1.17
C ARG A 32 9.56 2.98 -0.30
N ASP A 33 9.24 1.84 -0.89
CA ASP A 33 9.64 1.51 -2.25
C ASP A 33 8.59 1.96 -3.29
N LEU A 34 7.47 2.56 -2.85
CA LEU A 34 6.46 3.10 -3.76
C LEU A 34 6.93 4.45 -4.33
N PRO A 35 7.04 4.58 -5.67
CA PRO A 35 7.36 5.85 -6.30
C PRO A 35 6.26 6.87 -6.03
N ASP A 36 6.67 8.12 -5.86
CA ASP A 36 5.76 9.23 -5.57
C ASP A 36 4.69 9.33 -6.67
N TYR A 37 3.42 9.40 -6.28
CA TYR A 37 2.24 9.46 -7.16
C TYR A 37 2.19 10.73 -8.06
N GLN A 38 3.25 11.51 -8.10
CA GLN A 38 3.37 12.77 -8.83
C GLN A 38 3.38 12.59 -10.36
N LYS A 39 3.58 11.35 -10.86
CA LYS A 39 3.65 11.08 -12.31
C LYS A 39 2.30 11.19 -13.04
N LEU A 40 1.16 11.13 -12.35
CA LEU A 40 -0.16 11.37 -12.96
C LEU A 40 -0.63 12.83 -12.83
N ALA A 41 -0.13 13.58 -11.85
CA ALA A 41 -0.54 14.98 -11.64
C ALA A 41 -0.06 15.89 -12.78
N ASP A 42 1.18 15.70 -13.23
CA ASP A 42 1.77 16.44 -14.36
C ASP A 42 1.74 15.67 -15.67
N TYR A 43 0.96 14.58 -15.76
CA TYR A 43 0.80 13.87 -17.03
C TYR A 43 -0.06 14.71 -17.97
N ARG A 44 0.61 15.60 -18.71
CA ARG A 44 0.07 16.16 -19.94
C ARG A 44 0.35 15.15 -21.04
N PRO A 45 -0.63 14.33 -21.45
CA PRO A 45 -0.44 13.49 -22.63
C PRO A 45 -0.04 14.41 -23.77
N ALA A 46 1.06 14.09 -24.45
CA ALA A 46 1.35 14.70 -25.73
C ALA A 46 0.14 14.41 -26.62
N VAL A 47 -0.64 15.47 -26.92
CA VAL A 47 -1.79 15.38 -27.80
C VAL A 47 -1.26 14.96 -29.17
N MET A 48 -1.27 13.66 -29.43
CA MET A 48 -1.01 13.15 -30.76
C MET A 48 -2.10 13.74 -31.64
N THR A 49 -1.71 14.63 -32.55
CA THR A 49 -2.58 15.10 -33.63
C THR A 49 -3.03 13.85 -34.36
N ARG A 50 -4.29 13.45 -34.16
CA ARG A 50 -4.89 12.32 -34.86
C ARG A 50 -5.03 12.73 -36.33
N VAL A 51 -3.99 12.52 -37.13
CA VAL A 51 -4.06 12.67 -38.57
C VAL A 51 -4.95 11.53 -39.06
N HIS A 52 -6.25 11.81 -39.21
CA HIS A 52 -7.10 10.99 -40.06
C HIS A 52 -6.58 11.21 -41.48
N ALA A 53 -6.00 10.16 -42.07
CA ALA A 53 -5.80 10.09 -43.50
C ALA A 53 -7.19 10.12 -44.16
N GLY A 54 -7.66 11.33 -44.44
CA GLY A 54 -8.89 11.61 -45.16
C GLY A 54 -8.64 11.57 -46.67
N ASN A 55 -8.08 10.48 -47.18
CA ASN A 55 -8.08 10.20 -48.60
C ASN A 55 -8.48 8.75 -48.86
N GLY A 56 -9.77 8.49 -48.65
CA GLY A 56 -10.48 7.54 -49.52
C GLY A 56 -10.71 8.24 -50.86
N SER A 57 -9.78 8.08 -51.79
CA SER A 57 -9.95 8.34 -53.22
C SER A 57 -9.11 7.35 -54.00
#